data_AF-Q4RAV6-F1
#
_entry.id   AF-Q4RAV6-F1
#
_cell.length_a   1.000
_cell.length_b   1.000
_cell.length_c   1.000
_cell.angle_alpha   90.00
_cell.angle_beta   90.00
_cell.angle_gamma   90.00
#
_symmetry.space_group_name_H-M   'P 1'
#
loop_
_entity.id
_entity.type
_entity.pdbx_description
1 polymer ?
#
loop_
_entity_poly.entity_id
_entity_poly.type
_entity_poly.pdbx_seq_one_letter_code
_entity_poly.pdbx_strand_id
1 'polypeptide(L)' 'ERAAKWRTSDGLMDGLTTNGVLVMHPTGEFVSQPAPRIWREASVCGNVFALRETRSR' A
#
# COMPACT_ATOMS: atom_id res chain seq x y z
N GLU A 1 3.02 14.93 -14.89
CA GLU A 1 3.26 13.77 -13.99
C GLU A 1 2.21 13.81 -12.86
N ARG A 2 1.57 12.68 -12.48
CA ARG A 2 0.41 12.66 -11.55
C ARG A 2 0.57 11.75 -10.31
N ALA A 3 1.71 11.05 -10.18
CA ALA A 3 1.97 10.17 -9.06
C ALA A 3 2.24 10.98 -7.78
N ALA A 4 1.65 10.56 -6.66
CA ALA A 4 1.89 11.18 -5.35
C ALA A 4 3.36 10.95 -4.96
N LYS A 5 4.07 12.02 -4.60
CA LYS A 5 5.45 11.99 -4.12
C LYS A 5 5.61 12.96 -2.95
N TRP A 6 6.36 12.58 -1.93
CA TRP A 6 6.59 13.40 -0.75
C TRP A 6 7.97 13.14 -0.15
N ARG A 7 8.38 14.02 0.75
CA ARG A 7 9.59 13.87 1.55
C ARG A 7 9.24 13.22 2.88
N THR A 8 9.94 12.17 3.25
CA THR A 8 9.77 11.45 4.53
C THR A 8 10.46 12.20 5.67
N SER A 9 10.17 11.81 6.92
CA SER A 9 10.72 12.47 8.11
C SER A 9 12.25 12.35 8.23
N ASP A 10 12.84 11.32 7.62
CA ASP A 10 14.29 11.11 7.48
C ASP A 10 14.90 11.89 6.29
N GLY A 11 14.10 12.67 5.56
CA GLY A 11 14.54 13.51 4.46
C GLY A 11 14.67 12.80 3.11
N LEU A 12 14.34 11.51 3.04
CA LEU A 12 14.29 10.75 1.78
C LEU A 12 13.03 11.10 0.97
N MET A 13 12.98 10.62 -0.27
CA MET A 13 11.81 10.75 -1.14
C MET A 13 11.07 9.41 -1.19
N ASP A 14 9.75 9.47 -1.07
CA ASP A 14 8.85 8.33 -1.28
C ASP A 14 7.68 8.76 -2.18
N GLY A 15 6.89 7.79 -2.63
CA GLY A 15 5.73 8.05 -3.47
C GLY A 15 4.84 6.83 -3.67
N LEU A 16 3.68 7.06 -4.26
CA LEU A 16 2.80 6.00 -4.71
C LEU A 16 2.81 5.94 -6.24
N THR A 17 2.71 4.73 -6.79
CA THR A 17 2.48 4.57 -8.23
C THR A 17 1.09 5.09 -8.60
N THR A 18 0.89 5.43 -9.88
CA THR A 18 -0.39 6.01 -10.37
C THR A 18 -1.59 5.16 -9.95
N ASN A 19 -1.53 3.85 -10.21
CA ASN A 19 -2.62 2.92 -9.91
C ASN A 19 -2.49 2.23 -8.55
N GLY A 20 -1.34 2.31 -7.90
CA GLY A 20 -1.09 1.67 -6.60
C GLY A 20 -0.79 0.18 -6.67
N VAL A 21 0.07 -0.28 -5.75
CA VAL A 21 0.31 -1.70 -5.47
C VAL A 21 -0.40 -2.05 -4.17
N LEU A 22 -1.28 -3.06 -4.18
CA LEU A 22 -2.02 -3.45 -2.98
C LEU A 22 -1.52 -4.80 -2.45
N VAL A 23 -1.43 -4.88 -1.12
CA VAL A 23 -1.04 -6.09 -0.39
C VAL A 23 -2.13 -6.40 0.64
N MET A 24 -2.51 -7.67 0.71
CA MET A 24 -3.35 -8.23 1.78
C MET A 24 -2.59 -9.38 2.42
N HIS A 25 -2.36 -9.29 3.72
CA HIS A 25 -1.81 -10.39 4.50
C HIS A 25 -2.96 -11.07 5.28
N PRO A 26 -3.40 -12.29 4.88
CA PRO A 26 -4.50 -12.97 5.56
C PRO A 26 -4.18 -13.29 7.03
N THR A 27 -5.22 -13.56 7.82
CA THR A 27 -5.10 -14.18 9.15
C THR A 27 -5.28 -15.68 9.10
N GLY A 28 -4.82 -16.36 10.15
CA GLY A 28 -4.94 -17.79 10.28
C GLY A 28 -3.73 -18.49 9.65
N GLU A 29 -3.68 -19.80 9.81
CA GLU A 29 -2.67 -20.57 9.08
C GLU A 29 -3.06 -20.61 7.60
N PHE A 30 -2.04 -20.48 6.76
CA PHE A 30 -2.18 -20.36 5.31
C PHE A 30 -3.03 -21.47 4.67
N VAL A 31 -3.01 -22.67 5.25
CA VAL A 31 -3.64 -23.87 4.68
C VAL A 31 -4.98 -24.21 5.34
N SER A 32 -5.15 -23.96 6.64
CA SER A 32 -6.31 -24.50 7.37
C SER A 32 -7.51 -23.55 7.33
N GLN A 33 -7.32 -22.27 7.63
CA GLN A 33 -8.41 -21.29 7.74
C GLN A 33 -7.94 -19.86 7.43
N PRO A 34 -7.47 -19.57 6.21
CA PRO A 34 -7.11 -18.21 5.84
C PRO A 34 -8.38 -17.34 5.84
N ALA A 35 -8.39 -16.27 6.64
CA ALA A 35 -9.42 -15.25 6.56
C ALA A 35 -8.84 -13.95 5.98
N PRO A 36 -9.56 -13.28 5.06
CA PRO A 36 -9.08 -12.06 4.44
C PRO A 36 -8.92 -10.95 5.48
N ARG A 37 -7.86 -10.15 5.32
CA ARG A 37 -7.69 -8.90 6.06
C ARG A 37 -7.96 -7.70 5.16
N ILE A 38 -7.86 -6.53 5.75
CA ILE A 38 -7.86 -5.25 5.05
C ILE A 38 -6.72 -5.18 4.03
N TRP A 39 -7.04 -4.65 2.85
CA TRP A 39 -6.04 -4.26 1.88
C TRP A 39 -5.28 -3.02 2.34
N ARG A 40 -3.99 -2.99 2.01
CA ARG A 40 -3.11 -1.84 2.22
C ARG A 40 -2.40 -1.50 0.92
N GLU A 41 -2.04 -0.23 0.77
CA GLU A 41 -1.27 0.25 -0.37
C GLU A 41 0.21 0.34 0.00
N ALA A 42 1.08 -0.16 -0.87
CA ALA A 42 2.53 -0.07 -0.72
C ALA A 42 3.07 1.14 -1.50
N SER A 43 3.98 1.89 -0.87
CA SER A 43 4.75 2.94 -1.54
C SER A 43 5.92 2.36 -2.33
N VAL A 44 6.56 3.23 -3.14
CA VAL A 44 7.75 2.88 -3.93
C VAL A 44 8.91 2.43 -3.03
N CYS A 45 9.03 3.01 -1.83
CA CYS A 45 10.05 2.62 -0.85
C CYS A 45 9.60 1.50 0.11
N GLY A 46 8.41 0.92 -0.09
CA GLY A 46 7.93 -0.23 0.69
C GLY A 46 7.18 0.09 1.99
N ASN A 47 6.82 1.36 2.22
CA ASN A 47 5.97 1.74 3.36
C ASN A 47 4.50 1.32 3.11
N VAL A 48 3.77 1.03 4.18
CA VAL A 48 2.41 0.48 4.12
C VAL A 48 1.38 1.52 4.58
N PHE A 49 0.43 1.85 3.69
CA PHE A 49 -0.59 2.87 3.89
C PHE A 49 -2.01 2.29 3.79
N ALA A 50 -2.98 3.02 4.35
CA ALA A 50 -4.39 2.74 4.11
C ALA A 50 -4.76 2.99 2.64
N LEU A 51 -5.86 2.38 2.18
CA LEU A 51 -6.38 2.64 0.84
C LEU A 51 -6.80 4.10 0.69
N ARG A 52 -6.57 4.66 -0.49
CA ARG A 52 -7.20 5.91 -0.93
C ARG A 52 -8.70 5.68 -1.13
N GLU A 53 -9.51 6.72 -0.96
CA GLU A 53 -10.97 6.64 -1.14
C GLU A 53 -11.38 6.12 -2.52
N THR A 54 -10.62 6.47 -3.55
CA THR A 54 -10.78 5.95 -4.90
C THR A 54 -9.44 5.45 -5.43
N ARG A 55 -9.46 4.31 -6.13
CA ARG A 55 -8.38 3.99 -7.06
C ARG A 55 -8.40 5.05 -8.17
N SER A 56 -7.21 5.49 -8.56
CA SER A 56 -6.95 6.60 -9.48
C SER A 56 -8.00 6.81 -10.59
N ARG A 57 -8.35 8.08 -10.83
CA ARG A 57 -8.86 8.57 -12.11
C ARG A 57 -7.71 8.78 -13.11
#